data_AF-A0A930F786-F1
#
_entry.id   AF-A0A930F786-F1
#
_cell.length_a   1.000
_cell.length_b   1.000
_cell.length_c   1.000
_cell.angle_alpha   90.00
_cell.angle_beta   90.00
_cell.angle_gamma   90.00
#
_symmetry.space_group_name_H-M   'P 1'
#
loop_
_entity.id
_entity.type
_entity.pdbx_description
1 polymer ?
#
loop_
_entity_poly.entity_id
_entity_poly.type
_entity_poly.pdbx_seq_one_letter_code
_entity_poly.pdbx_strand_id
1 'polypeptide(L)'
;MAKDMNYYLDTYQKVVNQGDIQVAYIEIMNYFTKLHNSIPSMFTVSEITPGFMDFSYFSIHDAFLYDRYLKFIIALDHRTLGIELWLVSQNEKGKHAYSVLLADSEWYDKIMH
;
A
#
# COMPACT_ATOMS: atom_id res chain seq x y z
N MET A 1 -0.48 33.23 0.50
CA MET A 1 -1.83 32.90 1.01
C MET A 1 -1.91 31.40 1.19
N ALA A 2 -2.51 30.92 2.28
CA ALA A 2 -2.78 29.49 2.45
C ALA A 2 -3.83 29.05 1.41
N LYS A 3 -3.63 27.88 0.80
CA LYS A 3 -4.62 27.27 -0.09
C LYS A 3 -5.80 26.80 0.76
N ASP A 4 -7.02 27.15 0.35
CA ASP A 4 -8.25 26.71 1.01
C ASP A 4 -8.87 25.50 0.28
N MET A 5 -9.98 24.99 0.81
CA MET A 5 -10.67 23.83 0.23
C MET A 5 -11.13 24.07 -1.22
N ASN A 6 -11.60 25.27 -1.53
CA ASN A 6 -12.11 25.60 -2.87
C ASN A 6 -10.97 25.57 -3.90
N TYR A 7 -9.78 26.04 -3.52
CA TYR A 7 -8.59 25.93 -4.36
C TYR A 7 -8.28 24.47 -4.73
N TYR A 8 -8.35 23.54 -3.77
CA TYR A 8 -8.06 22.13 -4.02
C TYR A 8 -9.13 21.46 -4.89
N LEU A 9 -10.41 21.77 -4.67
CA LEU A 9 -11.51 21.25 -5.49
C LEU A 9 -11.42 21.74 -6.94
N ASP A 10 -11.14 23.02 -7.15
CA ASP A 10 -10.92 23.60 -8.49
C ASP A 10 -9.70 22.97 -9.18
N THR A 11 -8.61 22.78 -8.43
CA THR A 11 -7.40 22.11 -8.95
C THR A 11 -7.71 20.67 -9.39
N TYR A 12 -8.39 19.90 -8.54
CA TYR A 12 -8.79 18.53 -8.86
C TYR A 12 -9.67 18.49 -10.11
N GLN A 13 -10.71 19.34 -10.17
CA GLN A 13 -11.62 19.38 -11.31
C GLN A 13 -10.89 19.73 -12.62
N LYS A 14 -9.94 20.66 -12.59
CA LYS A 14 -9.10 20.99 -13.75
C LYS A 14 -8.27 19.80 -14.24
N VAL A 15 -7.60 19.10 -13.31
CA VAL A 15 -6.76 17.94 -13.65
C VAL A 15 -7.60 16.79 -14.20
N VAL A 16 -8.75 16.50 -13.60
CA VAL A 16 -9.67 15.46 -14.09
C VAL A 16 -10.25 15.85 -15.44
N ASN A 17 -10.63 17.11 -15.66
CA ASN A 17 -11.18 17.55 -16.95
C ASN A 17 -10.17 17.52 -18.10
N GLN A 18 -8.86 17.53 -17.81
CA GLN A 18 -7.81 17.35 -18.82
C GLN A 18 -7.81 15.92 -19.40
N GLY A 19 -8.23 14.91 -18.63
CA GLY A 19 -8.40 13.52 -19.11
C GLY A 19 -7.15 12.64 -19.01
N ASP A 20 -5.95 13.23 -19.06
CA ASP A 20 -4.69 12.48 -19.04
C ASP A 20 -4.51 11.66 -17.75
N ILE A 21 -4.94 12.21 -16.61
CA ILE A 21 -4.79 11.53 -15.31
C ILE A 21 -5.62 10.24 -15.24
N GLN A 22 -6.80 10.20 -15.86
CA GLN A 22 -7.64 8.99 -15.87
C GLN A 22 -7.00 7.89 -16.70
N VAL A 23 -6.46 8.24 -17.88
CA VAL A 23 -5.76 7.28 -18.75
C VAL A 23 -4.53 6.73 -18.03
N ALA A 24 -3.70 7.60 -17.46
CA ALA A 24 -2.52 7.19 -16.70
C ALA A 24 -2.88 6.28 -15.52
N TYR A 25 -3.91 6.63 -14.75
CA TYR A 25 -4.36 5.85 -13.61
C TYR A 25 -4.90 4.47 -14.02
N ILE A 26 -5.65 4.38 -15.13
CA ILE A 26 -6.12 3.10 -15.68
C ILE A 26 -4.94 2.20 -16.05
N GLU A 27 -3.93 2.73 -16.74
CA GLU A 27 -2.75 1.95 -17.13
C GLU A 27 -1.96 1.45 -15.91
N ILE A 28 -1.81 2.30 -14.90
CA ILE A 28 -1.20 1.93 -13.62
C ILE A 28 -1.98 0.78 -12.97
N MET A 29 -3.30 0.91 -12.85
CA MET A 29 -4.13 -0.11 -12.20
C MET A 29 -4.20 -1.41 -13.01
N ASN A 30 -4.16 -1.34 -14.34
CA ASN A 30 -4.05 -2.51 -15.22
C ASN A 30 -2.74 -3.26 -14.98
N TYR A 31 -1.62 -2.54 -14.87
CA TYR A 31 -0.33 -3.13 -14.53
C TYR A 31 -0.38 -3.78 -13.14
N PHE A 32 -0.89 -3.06 -12.14
CA PHE A 32 -0.97 -3.55 -10.77
C PHE A 32 -1.89 -4.77 -10.63
N THR A 33 -2.97 -4.83 -11.42
CA THR A 33 -3.86 -5.99 -11.51
C THR A 33 -3.16 -7.20 -12.12
N LYS A 34 -2.33 -7.01 -13.15
CA LYS A 34 -1.50 -8.09 -13.69
C LYS A 34 -0.52 -8.63 -12.64
N LEU A 35 0.11 -7.74 -11.88
CA LEU A 35 0.99 -8.12 -10.77
C LEU A 35 0.22 -8.92 -9.71
N HIS A 36 -0.94 -8.42 -9.25
CA HIS A 36 -1.82 -9.12 -8.31
C HIS A 36 -2.18 -10.53 -8.79
N ASN A 37 -2.54 -10.69 -10.06
CA ASN A 37 -2.91 -11.99 -10.63
C ASN A 37 -1.72 -12.91 -10.90
N SER A 38 -0.49 -12.39 -10.87
CA SER A 38 0.73 -13.18 -11.05
C SER A 38 1.26 -13.80 -9.75
N ILE A 39 0.65 -13.45 -8.60
CA ILE A 39 1.06 -13.97 -7.31
C ILE A 39 0.87 -15.50 -7.27
N PRO A 40 1.90 -16.26 -6.82
CA PRO A 40 1.80 -17.71 -6.74
C PRO A 40 0.65 -18.19 -5.86
N SER A 41 -0.01 -19.27 -6.27
CA SER A 41 -1.19 -19.84 -5.58
C SER A 41 -0.94 -20.35 -4.16
N MET A 42 0.33 -20.44 -3.74
CA MET A 42 0.69 -20.76 -2.35
C MET A 42 0.35 -19.63 -1.36
N PHE A 43 0.11 -18.40 -1.85
CA PHE A 43 -0.32 -17.28 -1.04
C PHE A 43 -1.84 -17.08 -1.15
N THR A 44 -2.45 -16.76 -0.02
CA THR A 44 -3.76 -16.09 0.01
C THR A 44 -3.54 -14.62 -0.34
N VAL A 45 -4.33 -14.11 -1.28
CA VAL A 45 -4.23 -12.73 -1.81
C VAL A 45 -5.52 -11.98 -1.48
N SER A 46 -5.41 -10.79 -0.88
CA SER A 46 -6.56 -9.91 -0.65
C SER A 46 -6.88 -9.11 -1.90
N GLU A 47 -8.08 -8.54 -1.98
CA GLU A 47 -8.43 -7.59 -3.03
C GLU A 47 -7.49 -6.37 -3.05
N ILE A 48 -7.37 -5.75 -4.22
CA ILE A 48 -6.65 -4.49 -4.41
C ILE A 48 -7.42 -3.35 -3.78
N THR A 49 -6.76 -2.63 -2.88
CA THR A 49 -7.20 -1.34 -2.35
C THR A 49 -6.54 -0.22 -3.16
N PRO A 50 -7.31 0.62 -3.89
CA PRO A 50 -6.76 1.69 -4.74
C PRO A 50 -6.17 2.90 -3.97
N GLY A 51 -6.47 3.01 -2.66
CA GLY A 51 -6.06 4.14 -1.82
C GLY A 51 -6.57 5.49 -2.31
N PHE A 52 -5.85 6.56 -1.96
CA PHE A 52 -6.21 7.95 -2.30
C PHE A 52 -5.30 8.53 -3.39
N MET A 53 -4.89 7.69 -4.36
CA MET A 53 -3.85 7.99 -5.36
C MET A 53 -2.48 8.34 -4.75
N ASP A 54 -2.26 7.97 -3.50
CA ASP A 54 -0.98 7.95 -2.81
C ASP A 54 -0.36 6.56 -2.93
N PHE A 55 -1.10 5.52 -2.54
CA PHE A 55 -0.73 4.12 -2.67
C PHE A 55 -1.88 3.27 -3.17
N SER A 56 -1.62 2.36 -4.11
CA SER A 56 -2.48 1.21 -4.38
C SER A 56 -1.85 -0.03 -3.80
N TYR A 57 -2.58 -0.87 -3.09
CA TYR A 57 -1.96 -2.01 -2.41
C TYR A 57 -2.90 -3.22 -2.29
N PHE A 58 -2.31 -4.40 -2.16
CA PHE A 58 -2.99 -5.61 -1.73
C PHE A 58 -2.08 -6.38 -0.78
N SER A 59 -2.65 -7.30 -0.02
CA SER A 59 -1.89 -8.11 0.92
C SER A 59 -1.81 -9.57 0.51
N ILE A 60 -0.69 -10.19 0.86
CA ILE A 60 -0.44 -11.61 0.66
C ILE A 60 0.02 -12.25 1.96
N HIS A 61 -0.40 -13.49 2.21
CA HIS A 61 0.12 -14.29 3.29
C HIS A 61 0.01 -15.78 2.97
N ASP A 62 0.90 -16.58 3.53
CA ASP A 62 0.77 -18.03 3.59
C ASP A 62 0.37 -18.45 5.02
N ALA A 63 0.33 -19.75 5.30
CA ALA A 63 0.05 -20.25 6.64
C ALA A 63 1.11 -19.81 7.67
N PHE A 64 2.38 -19.75 7.27
CA PHE A 64 3.49 -19.38 8.16
C PHE A 64 3.34 -17.96 8.69
N LEU A 65 3.02 -17.01 7.81
CA LEU A 65 2.76 -15.61 8.15
C LEU A 65 1.44 -15.50 8.92
N TYR A 66 0.40 -16.21 8.46
CA TYR A 66 -0.93 -16.10 9.06
C TYR A 66 -0.97 -16.53 10.53
N ASP A 67 -0.35 -17.67 10.84
CA ASP A 67 -0.28 -18.21 12.21
C ASP A 67 0.51 -17.30 13.16
N ARG A 68 1.32 -16.40 12.59
CA ARG A 68 2.10 -15.38 13.29
C ARG A 68 1.41 -14.02 13.34
N TYR A 69 0.17 -13.89 12.86
CA TYR A 69 -0.49 -12.60 12.72
C TYR A 69 0.30 -11.62 11.85
N LEU A 70 1.03 -12.11 10.85
CA LEU A 70 1.78 -11.31 9.88
C LEU A 70 1.18 -11.45 8.48
N LYS A 71 1.41 -10.46 7.64
CA LYS A 71 1.19 -10.50 6.19
C LYS A 71 2.15 -9.55 5.50
N PHE A 72 2.36 -9.76 4.20
CA PHE A 72 2.99 -8.74 3.38
C PHE A 72 1.92 -7.83 2.76
N ILE A 73 2.22 -6.54 2.65
CA ILE A 73 1.52 -5.61 1.77
C ILE A 73 2.45 -5.36 0.58
N ILE A 74 1.95 -5.62 -0.62
CA ILE A 74 2.56 -5.14 -1.85
C ILE A 74 1.89 -3.81 -2.17
N ALA A 75 2.67 -2.72 -2.15
CA ALA A 75 2.18 -1.36 -2.33
C ALA A 75 2.86 -0.71 -3.54
N LEU A 76 2.08 -0.09 -4.41
CA LEU A 76 2.56 0.81 -5.46
C LEU A 76 2.51 2.25 -4.90
N ASP A 77 3.65 2.93 -4.81
CA ASP A 77 3.71 4.37 -4.54
C ASP A 77 3.42 5.14 -5.84
N HIS A 78 2.29 5.85 -5.92
CA HIS A 78 1.92 6.60 -7.13
C HIS A 78 2.84 7.78 -7.43
N ARG A 79 3.61 8.27 -6.45
CA ARG A 79 4.54 9.39 -6.62
C ARG A 79 5.83 8.96 -7.29
N THR A 80 6.30 7.73 -7.01
CA THR A 80 7.55 7.19 -7.56
C THR A 80 7.31 6.13 -8.65
N LEU A 81 6.09 5.61 -8.73
CA LEU A 81 5.71 4.42 -9.50
C LEU A 81 6.51 3.16 -9.11
N GLY A 82 7.07 3.17 -7.89
CA GLY A 82 7.79 2.05 -7.31
C GLY A 82 6.87 1.03 -6.65
N ILE A 83 7.27 -0.23 -6.66
CA ILE A 83 6.62 -1.29 -5.87
C ILE A 83 7.42 -1.50 -4.59
N GLU A 84 6.72 -1.43 -3.47
CA GLU A 84 7.23 -1.66 -2.13
C GLU A 84 6.62 -2.93 -1.54
N LEU A 85 7.39 -3.58 -0.66
CA LEU A 85 6.96 -4.75 0.10
C LEU A 85 7.08 -4.44 1.58
N TRP A 86 5.96 -4.39 2.28
CA TRP A 86 5.91 -4.11 3.72
C TRP A 86 5.51 -5.34 4.49
N LEU A 87 6.25 -5.70 5.54
CA LEU A 87 5.82 -6.70 6.50
C LEU A 87 4.97 -6.02 7.57
N VAL A 88 3.72 -6.44 7.72
CA VAL A 88 2.79 -5.84 8.68
C VAL A 88 2.11 -6.89 9.54
N SER A 89 1.76 -6.50 10.77
CA SER A 89 0.86 -7.28 11.60
C SER A 89 -0.57 -7.22 11.07
N GLN A 90 -1.30 -8.32 11.13
CA GLN A 90 -2.70 -8.41 10.74
C GLN A 90 -3.67 -7.78 11.75
N ASN A 91 -3.27 -7.70 13.02
CA ASN A 91 -4.08 -7.16 14.10
C ASN A 91 -3.20 -6.58 15.22
N GLU A 92 -3.84 -5.88 16.17
CA GLU A 92 -3.16 -5.25 17.30
C GLU A 92 -2.40 -6.24 18.19
N LYS A 93 -2.85 -7.50 18.30
CA LYS A 93 -2.12 -8.53 19.07
C LYS A 93 -0.77 -8.84 18.43
N GLY A 94 -0.76 -9.05 17.11
CA GLY A 94 0.47 -9.22 16.34
C GLY A 94 1.36 -7.99 16.46
N LYS A 95 0.79 -6.79 16.28
CA LYS A 95 1.53 -5.52 16.39
C LYS A 95 2.24 -5.41 17.74
N HIS A 96 1.53 -5.68 18.83
CA HIS A 96 2.11 -5.62 20.16
C HIS A 96 3.22 -6.65 20.35
N ALA A 97 2.99 -7.90 19.95
CA ALA A 97 4.00 -8.96 20.06
C ALA A 97 5.29 -8.62 19.30
N TYR A 98 5.18 -8.15 18.05
CA TYR A 98 6.35 -7.78 17.25
C TYR A 98 6.99 -6.48 17.68
N SER A 99 6.22 -5.51 18.19
CA SER A 99 6.78 -4.28 18.76
C SER A 99 7.71 -4.59 19.95
N VAL A 100 7.29 -5.50 20.84
CA VAL A 100 8.12 -5.95 21.97
C VAL A 100 9.38 -6.66 21.47
N LEU A 101 9.28 -7.55 20.48
CA LEU A 101 10.44 -8.25 19.92
C LEU A 101 11.42 -7.30 19.22
N LEU A 102 10.91 -6.26 18.54
CA LEU A 102 11.71 -5.28 17.83
C LEU A 102 12.37 -4.27 18.78
N ALA A 103 11.79 -4.00 19.95
CA ALA A 103 12.32 -3.07 20.96
C ALA A 103 13.73 -3.45 21.44
N ASP A 104 14.02 -4.75 21.49
CA ASP A 104 15.34 -5.26 21.89
C ASP A 104 16.27 -5.50 20.69
N SER A 105 15.89 -5.07 19.48
CA SER A 105 16.66 -5.30 18.25
C SER A 105 17.42 -4.07 17.79
N GLU A 106 18.52 -4.27 17.08
CA GLU A 106 19.29 -3.20 16.42
C GLU A 106 18.50 -2.42 15.35
N TRP A 107 17.27 -2.88 15.03
CA TRP A 107 16.40 -2.31 14.02
C TRP A 107 15.37 -1.35 14.58
N TYR A 108 15.23 -1.25 15.91
CA TYR A 108 14.19 -0.45 16.55
C TYR A 108 14.17 1.01 16.05
N ASP A 109 15.32 1.68 16.08
CA ASP A 109 15.46 3.08 15.67
C ASP A 109 15.31 3.30 14.16
N LYS A 110 15.46 2.24 13.35
CA LYS A 110 15.36 2.31 11.88
C LYS A 110 13.95 2.09 11.35
N ILE A 111 13.05 1.52 12.16
CA ILE A 111 11.69 1.14 11.77
C ILE A 111 10.64 2.11 12.35
N MET A 112 10.95 2.79 13.46
CA MET A 112 10.00 3.63 14.19
C MET A 112 10.07 5.14 13.85
N HIS A 113 10.83 5.52 12.84
CA HIS A 113 11.00 6.89 12.33
C HIS A 113 10.78 6.97 10.82
#